data_AF-A0A5N8XEY9-F1
#
_entry.id   AF-A0A5N8XEY9-F1
#
_cell.length_a   1.000
_cell.length_b   1.000
_cell.length_c   1.000
_cell.angle_alpha   90.00
_cell.angle_beta   90.00
_cell.angle_gamma   90.00
#
_symmetry.space_group_name_H-M   'P 1'
#
loop_
_entity.id
_entity.type
_entity.pdbx_description
1 polymer ?
#
loop_
_entity_poly.entity_id
_entity_poly.type
_entity_poly.pdbx_seq_one_letter_code
_entity_poly.pdbx_strand_id
1 'polypeptide(L)'
;MEDLHRVQFSLCRILTIWHPNLAAYAEHAERRILTFRHAKGGFRLNSGDSSNKPKRAPAPTRNQMKLEEKIAEFERRHTFGKSLTAYLSRNRIKVVRVEQGLQGRWSLFAVLPTSTAEMFDIDRELLFLVTDYEAVEPRILNDLQSQMRNNARVEDEIAVLISRDGNARRLVRMRAGEAAILTIEGQNLPGEVPDFRVIVSEMLESVDHFNVTTPITSPSAFFGRQRDISSVRRFLAQGQHVGIFGLRKAGKSSLLNRVSVLERELGSIVVNLDLNEYFGTPRRFRAGIVRSLSEELARNKIIVPKLRSLRSHGRDDFINEYWMSDLDSLLNAIPASRNVIFVIDEIDSALPSRILSRAEADEEVGLLRALSQLRAFIQKRQSRGQIPPVILSAGVDPSLFERASVRGITNPLFQFSALKFIEPMDREELQDMIRTLGKRTGLKFRSHEVIDELMEEYGGHPLLTRQACSYVHRNRPRGVVPYQVQKSDVQKAFAAKGPGSPLEHARAIPESFAEWFPQESTVLSERWSNLQFDPMETSGLEHAISYGLLHDNGSVRMRALTRTT
;
A
#
# COMPACT_ATOMS: atom_id res chain seq x y z
N MET A 1 -37.12 -31.98 -32.44
CA MET A 1 -37.38 -31.63 -31.03
C MET A 1 -37.97 -32.80 -30.25
N GLU A 2 -38.77 -33.70 -30.84
CA GLU A 2 -39.31 -34.88 -30.15
C GLU A 2 -38.25 -35.95 -29.80
N ASP A 3 -37.15 -36.06 -30.58
CA ASP A 3 -36.09 -37.04 -30.29
C ASP A 3 -35.15 -36.65 -29.14
N LEU A 4 -34.96 -35.34 -28.88
CA LEU A 4 -34.17 -34.89 -27.72
C LEU A 4 -34.88 -35.17 -26.38
N HIS A 5 -36.22 -35.13 -26.38
CA HIS A 5 -37.00 -35.44 -25.19
C HIS A 5 -36.94 -36.94 -24.85
N ARG A 6 -36.96 -37.85 -25.84
CA ARG A 6 -36.83 -39.29 -25.58
C ARG A 6 -35.48 -39.69 -24.98
N VAL A 7 -34.40 -39.01 -25.37
CA VAL A 7 -33.05 -39.27 -24.82
C VAL A 7 -32.91 -38.76 -23.37
N GLN A 8 -33.53 -37.61 -23.04
CA GLN A 8 -33.56 -37.09 -21.66
C GLN A 8 -34.36 -37.97 -20.70
N PHE A 9 -35.46 -38.60 -21.17
CA PHE A 9 -36.29 -39.46 -20.32
C PHE A 9 -35.62 -40.80 -19.95
N SER A 10 -34.78 -41.36 -20.82
CA SER A 10 -34.03 -42.60 -20.53
C SER A 10 -32.88 -42.36 -19.53
N LEU A 11 -32.23 -41.20 -19.57
CA LEU A 11 -31.16 -40.83 -18.63
C LEU A 11 -31.66 -40.58 -17.20
N CYS A 12 -32.84 -39.98 -17.04
CA CYS A 12 -33.43 -39.77 -15.70
C CYS A 12 -33.83 -41.07 -14.99
N ARG A 13 -34.19 -42.13 -15.73
CA ARG A 13 -34.52 -43.46 -15.17
C ARG A 13 -33.29 -44.25 -14.72
N ILE A 14 -32.13 -44.00 -15.32
CA ILE A 14 -30.87 -44.66 -14.93
C ILE A 14 -30.29 -44.02 -13.65
N LEU A 15 -30.43 -42.69 -13.50
CA LEU A 15 -29.90 -41.95 -12.35
C LEU A 15 -30.70 -42.17 -11.04
N THR A 16 -31.95 -42.63 -11.12
CA THR A 16 -32.80 -42.90 -9.94
C THR A 16 -32.45 -44.20 -9.23
N ILE A 17 -31.67 -45.10 -9.86
CA ILE A 17 -31.25 -46.38 -9.27
C ILE A 17 -30.06 -46.18 -8.30
N TRP A 18 -29.31 -45.08 -8.40
CA TRP A 18 -28.04 -44.88 -7.67
C TRP A 18 -28.08 -43.82 -6.54
N HIS A 19 -29.13 -43.00 -6.44
CA HIS A 19 -29.23 -41.98 -5.39
C HIS A 19 -30.69 -41.73 -4.95
N PRO A 20 -31.10 -42.23 -3.77
CA PRO A 20 -32.48 -42.09 -3.27
C PRO A 20 -32.95 -40.64 -3.00
N ASN A 21 -32.03 -39.67 -2.89
CA ASN A 21 -32.36 -38.28 -2.55
C ASN A 21 -32.64 -37.35 -3.75
N LEU A 22 -32.65 -37.87 -4.99
CA LEU A 22 -32.96 -37.09 -6.20
C LEU A 22 -34.45 -37.05 -6.57
N ALA A 23 -35.30 -37.88 -5.94
CA ALA A 23 -36.74 -37.95 -6.24
C ALA A 23 -37.51 -36.67 -5.87
N ALA A 24 -37.10 -35.97 -4.80
CA ALA A 24 -37.75 -34.76 -4.32
C ALA A 24 -37.56 -33.54 -5.25
N TYR A 25 -36.52 -33.53 -6.08
CA TYR A 25 -36.26 -32.44 -7.03
C TYR A 25 -37.07 -32.57 -8.34
N ALA A 26 -37.45 -33.78 -8.75
CA ALA A 26 -38.24 -34.03 -9.95
C ALA A 26 -39.72 -33.64 -9.76
N GLU A 27 -40.28 -33.89 -8.58
CA GLU A 27 -41.69 -33.62 -8.25
C GLU A 27 -42.00 -32.10 -8.19
N HIS A 28 -41.00 -31.28 -7.85
CA HIS A 28 -41.11 -29.82 -7.79
C HIS A 28 -41.03 -29.15 -9.19
N ALA A 29 -40.46 -29.84 -10.18
CA ALA A 29 -40.38 -29.38 -11.57
C ALA A 29 -41.68 -29.66 -12.35
N GLU A 30 -42.37 -30.78 -12.08
CA GLU A 30 -43.66 -31.12 -12.70
C GLU A 30 -44.78 -30.15 -12.31
N ARG A 31 -44.84 -29.67 -11.05
CA ARG A 31 -45.91 -28.75 -10.59
C ARG A 31 -45.87 -27.36 -11.23
N ARG A 32 -44.70 -26.87 -11.70
CA ARG A 32 -44.59 -25.55 -12.38
C ARG A 32 -44.91 -25.60 -13.87
N ILE A 33 -44.88 -26.78 -14.50
CA ILE A 33 -45.17 -26.93 -15.94
C ILE A 33 -46.69 -27.07 -16.18
N LEU A 34 -47.45 -27.60 -15.22
CA LEU A 34 -48.91 -27.75 -15.33
C LEU A 34 -49.69 -26.46 -15.06
N THR A 35 -49.16 -25.50 -14.30
CA THR A 35 -49.84 -24.22 -14.01
C THR A 35 -49.84 -23.26 -15.20
N PHE A 36 -48.99 -23.48 -16.21
CA PHE A 36 -48.90 -22.63 -17.40
C PHE A 36 -49.86 -23.05 -18.54
N ARG A 37 -50.53 -24.19 -18.41
CA ARG A 37 -51.41 -24.75 -19.47
C ARG A 37 -52.90 -24.40 -19.35
N HIS A 38 -53.36 -23.75 -18.27
CA HIS A 38 -54.79 -23.57 -18.01
C HIS A 38 -55.36 -22.14 -18.12
N ALA A 39 -54.62 -21.15 -18.65
CA ALA A 39 -55.12 -19.77 -18.76
C ALA A 39 -55.10 -19.20 -20.19
N LYS A 40 -55.50 -20.00 -21.19
CA LYS A 40 -55.90 -19.48 -22.52
C LYS A 40 -57.23 -20.08 -22.94
N GLY A 41 -58.31 -19.38 -22.62
CA GLY A 41 -59.65 -19.64 -23.12
C GLY A 41 -60.43 -18.35 -23.24
N GLY A 42 -60.59 -17.87 -24.48
CA GLY A 42 -61.62 -16.90 -24.89
C GLY A 42 -61.22 -15.43 -24.83
N PHE A 43 -60.90 -14.83 -25.99
CA PHE A 43 -61.53 -13.57 -26.44
C PHE A 43 -61.32 -13.41 -27.95
N ARG A 44 -62.34 -12.83 -28.59
CA ARG A 44 -62.69 -12.90 -30.01
C ARG A 44 -61.63 -12.37 -30.99
N LEU A 45 -61.58 -13.02 -32.15
CA LEU A 45 -60.93 -12.57 -33.38
C LEU A 45 -61.52 -11.22 -33.83
N ASN A 46 -60.68 -10.19 -33.93
CA ASN A 46 -60.82 -9.12 -34.90
C ASN A 46 -59.64 -9.21 -35.87
N SER A 47 -59.97 -9.41 -37.14
CA SER A 47 -59.07 -9.38 -38.28
C SER A 47 -58.36 -8.03 -38.38
N GLY A 48 -57.03 -8.04 -38.36
CA GLY A 48 -56.21 -6.84 -38.46
C GLY A 48 -54.74 -7.16 -38.72
N ASP A 49 -54.44 -7.31 -40.01
CA ASP A 49 -53.18 -7.04 -40.69
C ASP A 49 -51.87 -7.73 -40.26
N SER A 50 -51.29 -8.40 -41.25
CA SER A 50 -50.02 -9.12 -41.21
C SER A 50 -48.84 -8.17 -41.44
N SER A 51 -47.92 -8.01 -40.47
CA SER A 51 -46.49 -7.70 -40.73
C SER A 51 -45.64 -7.54 -39.45
N ASN A 52 -45.41 -8.62 -38.70
CA ASN A 52 -44.42 -8.56 -37.60
C ASN A 52 -43.02 -8.90 -38.14
N LYS A 53 -42.35 -7.91 -38.77
CA LYS A 53 -40.91 -7.99 -39.07
C LYS A 53 -40.11 -7.95 -37.75
N PRO A 54 -38.98 -8.68 -37.63
CA PRO A 54 -38.12 -8.57 -36.45
C PRO A 54 -37.67 -7.12 -36.28
N LYS A 55 -37.90 -6.53 -35.10
CA LYS A 55 -37.39 -5.21 -34.74
C LYS A 55 -35.88 -5.20 -34.96
N ARG A 56 -35.42 -4.49 -36.00
CA ARG A 56 -33.99 -4.24 -36.26
C ARG A 56 -33.36 -3.70 -34.99
N ALA A 57 -32.20 -4.25 -34.61
CA ALA A 57 -31.40 -3.68 -33.54
C ALA A 57 -31.21 -2.17 -33.81
N PRO A 58 -31.33 -1.31 -32.80
CA PRO A 58 -31.17 0.13 -32.99
C PRO A 58 -29.81 0.41 -33.63
N ALA A 59 -29.79 1.34 -34.58
CA ALA A 59 -28.57 1.72 -35.28
C ALA A 59 -27.48 2.14 -34.27
N PRO A 60 -26.21 1.75 -34.49
CA PRO A 60 -25.15 2.05 -33.54
C PRO A 60 -24.97 3.55 -33.37
N THR A 61 -24.78 3.98 -32.13
CA THR A 61 -24.53 5.39 -31.82
C THR A 61 -23.18 5.83 -32.40
N ARG A 62 -22.99 7.15 -32.60
CA ARG A 62 -21.71 7.71 -33.06
C ARG A 62 -20.51 7.28 -32.19
N ASN A 63 -20.73 7.09 -30.89
CA ASN A 63 -19.69 6.62 -29.98
C ASN A 63 -19.39 5.12 -30.15
N GLN A 64 -20.40 4.30 -30.45
CA GLN A 64 -20.20 2.88 -30.77
C GLN A 64 -19.43 2.71 -32.08
N MET A 65 -19.77 3.48 -33.13
CA MET A 65 -19.03 3.45 -34.39
C MET A 65 -17.55 3.86 -34.21
N LYS A 66 -17.28 4.90 -33.42
CA LYS A 66 -15.89 5.32 -33.10
C LYS A 66 -15.12 4.26 -32.32
N LEU A 67 -15.77 3.57 -31.39
CA LEU A 67 -15.15 2.49 -30.62
C LEU A 67 -14.81 1.31 -31.52
N GLU A 68 -15.74 0.90 -32.39
CA GLU A 68 -15.52 -0.16 -33.39
C GLU A 68 -14.34 0.17 -34.32
N GLU A 69 -14.25 1.42 -34.78
CA GLU A 69 -13.11 1.88 -35.59
C GLU A 69 -11.78 1.77 -34.83
N LYS A 70 -11.76 2.17 -33.56
CA LYS A 70 -10.56 2.09 -32.70
C LYS A 70 -10.16 0.64 -32.38
N ILE A 71 -11.13 -0.25 -32.17
CA ILE A 71 -10.87 -1.68 -31.99
C ILE A 71 -10.29 -2.27 -33.30
N ALA A 72 -10.86 -1.94 -34.46
CA ALA A 72 -10.35 -2.40 -35.75
C ALA A 72 -8.94 -1.81 -36.07
N GLU A 73 -8.64 -0.60 -35.59
CA GLU A 73 -7.30 -0.02 -35.66
C GLU A 73 -6.30 -0.83 -34.80
N PHE A 74 -6.65 -1.15 -33.56
CA PHE A 74 -5.85 -1.98 -32.66
C PHE A 74 -5.61 -3.39 -33.25
N GLU A 75 -6.65 -4.04 -33.76
CA GLU A 75 -6.56 -5.38 -34.37
C GLU A 75 -5.62 -5.45 -35.58
N ARG A 76 -5.51 -4.35 -36.34
CA ARG A 76 -4.61 -4.25 -37.50
C ARG A 76 -3.18 -3.88 -37.12
N ARG A 77 -3.00 -3.06 -36.09
CA ARG A 77 -1.69 -2.45 -35.77
C ARG A 77 -0.88 -3.20 -34.72
N HIS A 78 -1.51 -3.97 -33.84
CA HIS A 78 -0.83 -4.66 -32.76
C HIS A 78 -0.71 -6.16 -33.04
N THR A 79 0.44 -6.76 -32.71
CA THR A 79 0.73 -8.18 -33.03
C THR A 79 -0.34 -9.13 -32.50
N PHE A 80 -0.79 -8.90 -31.27
CA PHE A 80 -1.82 -9.71 -30.60
C PHE A 80 -3.25 -9.21 -30.76
N GLY A 81 -3.49 -8.19 -31.59
CA GLY A 81 -4.75 -7.46 -31.60
C GLY A 81 -5.98 -8.36 -31.80
N LYS A 82 -6.01 -9.11 -32.90
CA LYS A 82 -7.11 -10.04 -33.24
C LYS A 82 -7.28 -11.17 -32.21
N SER A 83 -6.18 -11.74 -31.74
CA SER A 83 -6.22 -12.85 -30.78
C SER A 83 -6.74 -12.39 -29.42
N LEU A 84 -6.36 -11.18 -28.98
CA LEU A 84 -6.85 -10.60 -27.75
C LEU A 84 -8.34 -10.26 -27.84
N THR A 85 -8.79 -9.60 -28.92
CA THR A 85 -10.22 -9.27 -29.08
C THR A 85 -11.10 -10.52 -29.16
N ALA A 86 -10.63 -11.57 -29.84
CA ALA A 86 -11.28 -12.88 -29.86
C ALA A 86 -11.34 -13.51 -28.45
N TYR A 87 -10.24 -13.47 -27.70
CA TYR A 87 -10.17 -13.96 -26.32
C TYR A 87 -11.16 -13.22 -25.40
N LEU A 88 -11.16 -11.88 -25.44
CA LEU A 88 -12.08 -11.06 -24.64
C LEU A 88 -13.54 -11.37 -24.99
N SER A 89 -13.86 -11.49 -26.29
CA SER A 89 -15.20 -11.82 -26.76
C SER A 89 -15.66 -13.21 -26.30
N ARG A 90 -14.79 -14.23 -26.37
CA ARG A 90 -15.07 -15.59 -25.88
C ARG A 90 -15.41 -15.61 -24.39
N ASN A 91 -14.73 -14.77 -23.61
CA ASN A 91 -14.97 -14.60 -22.17
C ASN A 91 -16.10 -13.60 -21.85
N ARG A 92 -16.81 -13.09 -22.88
CA ARG A 92 -17.88 -12.09 -22.77
C ARG A 92 -17.43 -10.79 -22.08
N ILE A 93 -16.15 -10.45 -22.21
CA ILE A 93 -15.56 -9.21 -21.71
C ILE A 93 -15.75 -8.14 -22.79
N LYS A 94 -16.46 -7.07 -22.44
CA LYS A 94 -16.83 -6.02 -23.39
C LYS A 94 -15.85 -4.85 -23.30
N VAL A 95 -15.07 -4.64 -24.36
CA VAL A 95 -14.24 -3.42 -24.48
C VAL A 95 -15.16 -2.22 -24.66
N VAL A 96 -14.98 -1.18 -23.84
CA VAL A 96 -15.78 0.06 -23.88
C VAL A 96 -14.98 1.28 -24.31
N ARG A 97 -13.65 1.21 -24.21
CA ARG A 97 -12.75 2.28 -24.63
C ARG A 97 -11.38 1.69 -25.00
N VAL A 98 -10.76 2.30 -26.01
CA VAL A 98 -9.42 1.94 -26.50
C VAL A 98 -8.63 3.22 -26.69
N GLU A 99 -7.44 3.27 -26.09
CA GLU A 99 -6.53 4.40 -26.17
C GLU A 99 -5.17 3.91 -26.68
N GLN A 100 -4.61 4.65 -27.63
CA GLN A 100 -3.27 4.38 -28.14
C GLN A 100 -2.26 5.15 -27.29
N GLY A 101 -1.35 4.42 -26.66
CA GLY A 101 -0.26 4.99 -25.87
C GLY A 101 0.96 5.32 -26.72
N LEU A 102 2.05 5.68 -26.05
CA LEU A 102 3.34 5.91 -26.69
C LEU A 102 3.93 4.59 -27.24
N GLN A 103 4.58 4.68 -28.41
CA GLN A 103 5.50 3.65 -28.93
C GLN A 103 4.94 2.22 -28.95
N GLY A 104 3.76 2.02 -29.56
CA GLY A 104 3.19 0.68 -29.79
C GLY A 104 2.41 0.10 -28.61
N ARG A 105 2.18 0.87 -27.54
CA ARG A 105 1.32 0.47 -26.42
C ARG A 105 -0.14 0.77 -26.70
N TRP A 106 -1.02 -0.09 -26.21
CA TRP A 106 -2.46 0.11 -26.27
C TRP A 106 -3.10 -0.15 -24.92
N SER A 107 -4.01 0.72 -24.51
CA SER A 107 -4.81 0.58 -23.30
C SER A 107 -6.25 0.26 -23.71
N LEU A 108 -6.71 -0.93 -23.35
CA LEU A 108 -8.09 -1.36 -23.54
C LEU A 108 -8.78 -1.33 -22.18
N PHE A 109 -9.91 -0.62 -22.11
CA PHE A 109 -10.75 -0.57 -20.91
C PHE A 109 -11.98 -1.42 -21.18
N ALA A 110 -12.21 -2.41 -20.32
CA ALA A 110 -13.25 -3.40 -20.55
C ALA A 110 -14.11 -3.69 -19.32
N VAL A 111 -15.38 -4.00 -19.56
CA VAL A 111 -16.35 -4.38 -18.53
C VAL A 111 -16.48 -5.90 -18.52
N LEU A 112 -16.34 -6.50 -17.33
CA LEU A 112 -16.50 -7.94 -17.14
C LEU A 112 -17.99 -8.32 -17.17
N PRO A 113 -18.33 -9.57 -17.57
CA PRO A 113 -19.72 -10.04 -17.46
C PRO A 113 -20.13 -10.10 -15.98
N THR A 114 -21.41 -9.84 -15.67
CA THR A 114 -21.93 -9.68 -14.31
C THR A 114 -21.48 -10.79 -13.35
N SER A 115 -21.54 -12.06 -13.77
CA SER A 115 -21.12 -13.17 -12.92
C SER A 115 -19.61 -13.20 -12.62
N THR A 116 -18.75 -12.71 -13.51
CA THR A 116 -17.31 -12.56 -13.23
C THR A 116 -17.04 -11.32 -12.38
N ALA A 117 -17.72 -10.21 -12.68
CA ALA A 117 -17.64 -8.97 -11.93
C ALA A 117 -18.00 -9.17 -10.45
N GLU A 118 -19.17 -9.77 -10.17
CA GLU A 118 -19.65 -10.10 -8.82
C GLU A 118 -18.74 -11.13 -8.13
N MET A 119 -18.19 -12.09 -8.89
CA MET A 119 -17.27 -13.09 -8.34
C MET A 119 -16.02 -12.42 -7.75
N PHE A 120 -15.42 -11.45 -8.44
CA PHE A 120 -14.18 -10.79 -8.00
C PHE A 120 -14.37 -9.40 -7.36
N ASP A 121 -15.62 -8.97 -7.14
CA ASP A 121 -16.00 -7.62 -6.68
C ASP A 121 -15.36 -6.51 -7.56
N ILE A 122 -15.45 -6.64 -8.89
CA ILE A 122 -14.93 -5.70 -9.89
C ILE A 122 -16.09 -4.99 -10.58
N ASP A 123 -16.44 -3.80 -10.09
CA ASP A 123 -17.59 -3.02 -10.59
C ASP A 123 -17.18 -1.93 -11.61
N ARG A 124 -15.87 -1.70 -11.76
CA ARG A 124 -15.27 -0.67 -12.64
C ARG A 124 -14.67 -1.28 -13.91
N GLU A 125 -14.27 -0.42 -14.85
CA GLU A 125 -13.57 -0.83 -16.07
C GLU A 125 -12.23 -1.49 -15.71
N LEU A 126 -12.00 -2.71 -16.18
CA LEU A 126 -10.71 -3.37 -16.05
C LEU A 126 -9.76 -2.88 -17.15
N LEU A 127 -8.55 -2.45 -16.75
CA LEU A 127 -7.50 -2.00 -17.68
C LEU A 127 -6.67 -3.18 -18.19
N PHE A 128 -6.60 -3.30 -19.51
CA PHE A 128 -5.72 -4.20 -20.24
C PHE A 128 -4.66 -3.36 -20.96
N LEU A 129 -3.43 -3.34 -20.45
CA LEU A 129 -2.29 -2.72 -21.12
C LEU A 129 -1.59 -3.74 -22.00
N VAL A 130 -1.53 -3.46 -23.29
CA VAL A 130 -0.95 -4.35 -24.31
C VAL A 130 0.34 -3.73 -24.81
N THR A 131 1.40 -4.53 -24.88
CA THR A 131 2.70 -4.10 -25.39
C THR A 131 3.37 -5.12 -26.30
N ASP A 132 3.99 -4.62 -27.36
CA ASP A 132 4.75 -5.39 -28.34
C ASP A 132 6.27 -5.45 -28.04
N TYR A 133 6.76 -4.81 -26.96
CA TYR A 133 8.18 -4.87 -26.61
C TYR A 133 8.63 -6.29 -26.24
N GLU A 134 9.89 -6.61 -26.58
CA GLU A 134 10.51 -7.90 -26.24
C GLU A 134 10.71 -8.07 -24.72
N ALA A 135 11.00 -6.99 -24.01
CA ALA A 135 11.18 -6.97 -22.57
C ALA A 135 10.27 -5.91 -21.93
N VAL A 136 9.64 -6.27 -20.82
CA VAL A 136 8.90 -5.30 -20.01
C VAL A 136 9.90 -4.47 -19.21
N GLU A 137 9.76 -3.16 -19.24
CA GLU A 137 10.59 -2.25 -18.45
C GLU A 137 9.78 -1.61 -17.30
N PRO A 138 10.44 -1.16 -16.21
CA PRO A 138 9.76 -0.51 -15.08
C PRO A 138 8.85 0.66 -15.46
N ARG A 139 9.18 1.40 -16.54
CA ARG A 139 8.36 2.51 -17.06
C ARG A 139 6.99 2.07 -17.58
N ILE A 140 6.83 0.83 -18.05
CA ILE A 140 5.54 0.29 -18.51
C ILE A 140 4.62 0.05 -17.30
N LEU A 141 5.18 -0.48 -16.21
CA LEU A 141 4.43 -0.70 -14.97
C LEU A 141 4.04 0.64 -14.32
N ASN A 142 4.90 1.65 -14.37
CA ASN A 142 4.58 3.00 -13.89
C ASN A 142 3.42 3.63 -14.69
N ASP A 143 3.41 3.45 -16.00
CA ASP A 143 2.34 3.93 -16.90
C ASP A 143 1.01 3.23 -16.60
N LEU A 144 1.02 1.89 -16.49
CA LEU A 144 -0.14 1.10 -16.07
C LEU A 144 -0.75 1.62 -14.77
N GLN A 145 0.09 1.78 -13.74
CA GLN A 145 -0.36 2.27 -12.43
C GLN A 145 -0.86 3.72 -12.48
N SER A 146 -0.22 4.57 -13.27
CA SER A 146 -0.66 5.95 -13.47
C SER A 146 -2.08 5.99 -14.05
N GLN A 147 -2.36 5.17 -15.07
CA GLN A 147 -3.68 5.09 -15.68
C GLN A 147 -4.75 4.53 -14.73
N MET A 148 -4.40 3.52 -13.92
CA MET A 148 -5.28 3.00 -12.87
C MET A 148 -5.64 4.07 -11.84
N ARG A 149 -4.65 4.84 -11.36
CA ARG A 149 -4.86 5.86 -10.31
C ARG A 149 -5.58 7.10 -10.81
N ASN A 150 -5.25 7.57 -12.01
CA ASN A 150 -5.76 8.85 -12.51
C ASN A 150 -7.13 8.75 -13.17
N ASN A 151 -7.72 7.55 -13.21
CA ASN A 151 -9.01 7.31 -13.87
C ASN A 151 -10.01 6.66 -12.92
N ALA A 152 -10.93 7.47 -12.38
CA ALA A 152 -11.95 7.00 -11.44
C ALA A 152 -12.90 5.92 -12.01
N ARG A 153 -12.98 5.76 -13.34
CA ARG A 153 -13.78 4.71 -13.99
C ARG A 153 -13.10 3.35 -14.01
N VAL A 154 -11.81 3.31 -13.72
CA VAL A 154 -10.95 2.13 -13.87
C VAL A 154 -10.78 1.47 -12.51
N GLU A 155 -10.71 0.14 -12.51
CA GLU A 155 -10.34 -0.64 -11.34
C GLU A 155 -8.88 -0.33 -10.94
N ASP A 156 -8.68 0.08 -9.69
CA ASP A 156 -7.36 0.48 -9.15
C ASP A 156 -6.66 -0.66 -8.41
N GLU A 157 -7.34 -1.79 -8.22
CA GLU A 157 -6.81 -2.95 -7.50
C GLU A 157 -6.27 -4.06 -8.38
N ILE A 158 -6.86 -4.24 -9.57
CA ILE A 158 -6.56 -5.34 -10.48
C ILE A 158 -6.40 -4.76 -11.88
N ALA A 159 -5.36 -5.19 -12.60
CA ALA A 159 -5.17 -4.85 -14.01
C ALA A 159 -4.53 -6.01 -14.76
N VAL A 160 -4.52 -5.94 -16.10
CA VAL A 160 -3.97 -6.97 -16.98
C VAL A 160 -2.88 -6.37 -17.86
N LEU A 161 -1.71 -7.00 -17.87
CA LEU A 161 -0.59 -6.74 -18.75
C LEU A 161 -0.47 -7.87 -19.77
N ILE A 162 -0.55 -7.52 -21.06
CA ILE A 162 -0.33 -8.44 -22.17
C ILE A 162 1.03 -8.11 -22.77
N SER A 163 1.96 -9.08 -22.77
CA SER A 163 3.32 -8.88 -23.25
C SER A 163 3.89 -10.13 -23.95
N ARG A 164 4.97 -9.94 -24.71
CA ARG A 164 5.83 -11.03 -25.24
C ARG A 164 6.82 -11.56 -24.22
N ASP A 165 7.11 -10.76 -23.19
CA ASP A 165 8.15 -11.05 -22.22
C ASP A 165 7.67 -12.11 -21.22
N GLY A 166 8.20 -13.34 -21.34
CA GLY A 166 7.96 -14.41 -20.37
C GLY A 166 8.45 -14.09 -18.96
N ASN A 167 9.34 -13.10 -18.79
CA ASN A 167 9.83 -12.64 -17.49
C ASN A 167 9.00 -11.50 -16.90
N ALA A 168 7.97 -11.00 -17.59
CA ALA A 168 7.10 -9.91 -17.10
C ALA A 168 6.53 -10.23 -15.71
N ARG A 169 6.22 -11.52 -15.45
CA ARG A 169 5.77 -12.03 -14.14
C ARG A 169 6.72 -11.67 -13.00
N ARG A 170 8.03 -11.78 -13.22
CA ARG A 170 9.05 -11.48 -12.20
C ARG A 170 9.07 -9.98 -11.88
N LEU A 171 8.96 -9.13 -12.90
CA LEU A 171 8.93 -7.67 -12.72
C LEU A 171 7.66 -7.21 -12.00
N VAL A 172 6.51 -7.78 -12.37
CA VAL A 172 5.24 -7.51 -11.71
C VAL A 172 5.26 -7.93 -10.24
N ARG A 173 5.87 -9.07 -9.90
CA ARG A 173 6.01 -9.51 -8.50
C ARG A 173 6.80 -8.54 -7.62
N MET A 174 7.75 -7.78 -8.19
CA MET A 174 8.44 -6.72 -7.45
C MET A 174 7.53 -5.53 -7.10
N ARG A 175 6.35 -5.44 -7.72
CA ARG A 175 5.28 -4.46 -7.44
C ARG A 175 4.16 -5.05 -6.58
N ALA A 176 4.40 -6.20 -5.96
CA ALA A 176 3.46 -6.76 -4.98
C ALA A 176 3.15 -5.72 -3.90
N GLY A 177 1.91 -5.75 -3.42
CA GLY A 177 1.38 -4.73 -2.53
C GLY A 177 0.83 -3.48 -3.23
N GLU A 178 1.23 -3.11 -4.45
CA GLU A 178 0.74 -1.88 -5.10
C GLU A 178 -0.60 -2.07 -5.85
N ALA A 179 -0.70 -3.15 -6.62
CA ALA A 179 -1.89 -3.63 -7.35
C ALA A 179 -1.65 -5.09 -7.78
N ALA A 180 -2.73 -5.85 -8.01
CA ALA A 180 -2.67 -7.20 -8.57
C ALA A 180 -2.64 -7.13 -10.11
N ILE A 181 -1.45 -7.24 -10.68
CA ILE A 181 -1.27 -7.18 -12.14
C ILE A 181 -1.22 -8.59 -12.71
N LEU A 182 -2.24 -8.95 -13.47
CA LEU A 182 -2.28 -10.19 -14.22
C LEU A 182 -1.38 -10.10 -15.45
N THR A 183 -0.57 -11.13 -15.70
CA THR A 183 0.26 -11.21 -16.90
C THR A 183 -0.23 -12.31 -17.83
N ILE A 184 -0.54 -11.93 -19.06
CA ILE A 184 -0.90 -12.86 -20.13
C ILE A 184 0.18 -12.76 -21.21
N GLU A 185 0.80 -13.88 -21.53
CA GLU A 185 1.72 -13.96 -22.66
C GLU A 185 0.93 -13.89 -23.96
N GLY A 186 1.14 -12.81 -24.72
CA GLY A 186 0.38 -12.54 -25.93
C GLY A 186 0.49 -13.65 -26.99
N GLN A 187 1.65 -14.32 -27.04
CA GLN A 187 1.93 -15.45 -27.94
C GLN A 187 1.05 -16.68 -27.68
N ASN A 188 0.50 -16.82 -26.48
CA ASN A 188 -0.36 -17.94 -26.11
C ASN A 188 -1.83 -17.68 -26.46
N LEU A 189 -2.23 -16.42 -26.69
CA LEU A 189 -3.62 -16.03 -27.01
C LEU A 189 -4.27 -16.78 -28.18
N PRO A 190 -3.56 -17.11 -29.29
CA PRO A 190 -4.12 -17.92 -30.37
C PRO A 190 -4.43 -19.38 -29.97
N GLY A 191 -3.84 -19.88 -28.87
CA GLY A 191 -3.99 -21.25 -28.38
C GLY A 191 -5.08 -21.40 -27.30
N GLU A 192 -5.00 -22.50 -26.55
CA GLU A 192 -5.90 -22.76 -25.40
C GLU A 192 -5.47 -21.95 -24.18
N VAL A 193 -5.70 -20.63 -24.23
CA VAL A 193 -5.66 -19.82 -23.01
C VAL A 193 -6.87 -20.19 -22.15
N PRO A 194 -6.71 -20.45 -20.84
CA PRO A 194 -7.83 -20.74 -19.95
C PRO A 194 -8.89 -19.63 -19.92
N ASP A 195 -10.07 -19.97 -19.40
CA ASP A 195 -11.10 -18.98 -19.11
C ASP A 195 -10.54 -17.87 -18.21
N PHE A 196 -10.93 -16.63 -18.45
CA PHE A 196 -10.43 -15.47 -17.73
C PHE A 196 -10.58 -15.61 -16.21
N ARG A 197 -11.66 -16.27 -15.75
CA ARG A 197 -11.86 -16.57 -14.32
C ARG A 197 -10.76 -17.44 -13.73
N VAL A 198 -10.30 -18.44 -14.48
CA VAL A 198 -9.23 -19.34 -14.06
C VAL A 198 -7.94 -18.55 -13.94
N ILE A 199 -7.63 -17.73 -14.94
CA ILE A 199 -6.41 -16.92 -14.96
C ILE A 199 -6.37 -15.92 -13.80
N VAL A 200 -7.49 -15.22 -13.54
CA VAL A 200 -7.59 -14.30 -12.40
C VAL A 200 -7.43 -15.06 -11.08
N SER A 201 -8.07 -16.23 -10.95
CA SER A 201 -7.98 -17.05 -9.74
C SER A 201 -6.54 -17.50 -9.45
N GLU A 202 -5.84 -18.05 -10.46
CA GLU A 202 -4.44 -18.46 -10.34
C GLU A 202 -3.52 -17.29 -9.97
N MET A 203 -3.74 -16.12 -10.57
CA MET A 203 -2.93 -14.94 -10.29
C MET A 203 -3.12 -14.46 -8.85
N LEU A 204 -4.36 -14.27 -8.42
CA LEU A 204 -4.71 -13.88 -7.06
C LEU A 204 -4.21 -14.92 -6.03
N GLU A 205 -4.05 -16.18 -6.46
CA GLU A 205 -3.43 -17.23 -5.65
C GLU A 205 -1.91 -17.22 -5.59
N SER A 206 -1.26 -16.70 -6.62
CA SER A 206 0.19 -16.79 -6.76
C SER A 206 0.98 -15.74 -5.99
N VAL A 207 0.37 -14.62 -5.58
CA VAL A 207 1.08 -13.50 -4.94
C VAL A 207 0.39 -13.13 -3.63
N ASP A 208 1.16 -13.14 -2.55
CA ASP A 208 0.71 -12.68 -1.23
C ASP A 208 0.98 -11.17 -1.08
N HIS A 209 -0.03 -10.35 -1.36
CA HIS A 209 0.05 -8.89 -1.19
C HIS A 209 0.00 -8.44 0.29
N PHE A 210 -0.26 -9.34 1.25
CA PHE A 210 -0.11 -9.04 2.67
C PHE A 210 1.36 -9.18 3.12
N ASN A 211 2.12 -10.10 2.54
CA ASN A 211 3.53 -10.30 2.87
C ASN A 211 4.49 -9.63 1.86
N VAL A 212 4.54 -8.30 1.91
CA VAL A 212 5.41 -7.48 1.05
C VAL A 212 6.53 -6.90 1.88
N THR A 213 7.77 -7.29 1.56
CA THR A 213 8.98 -6.83 2.23
C THR A 213 9.67 -5.67 1.50
N THR A 214 9.25 -5.36 0.28
CA THR A 214 9.78 -4.24 -0.49
C THR A 214 9.22 -2.91 0.04
N PRO A 215 10.03 -1.83 0.04
CA PRO A 215 9.56 -0.50 0.43
C PRO A 215 8.34 -0.11 -0.40
N ILE A 216 7.23 0.18 0.30
CA ILE A 216 6.00 0.60 -0.35
C ILE A 216 6.16 2.03 -0.84
N THR A 217 6.23 2.20 -2.16
CA THR A 217 6.36 3.53 -2.79
C THR A 217 5.04 4.10 -3.28
N SER A 218 4.00 3.28 -3.44
CA SER A 218 2.72 3.74 -3.98
C SER A 218 1.75 4.22 -2.88
N PRO A 219 0.95 5.28 -3.16
CA PRO A 219 -0.10 5.72 -2.24
C PRO A 219 -1.16 4.63 -1.98
N SER A 220 -1.46 3.80 -2.99
CA SER A 220 -2.45 2.70 -2.95
C SER A 220 -2.08 1.55 -2.01
N ALA A 221 -0.87 1.58 -1.45
CA ALA A 221 -0.35 0.59 -0.53
C ALA A 221 -0.01 1.19 0.84
N PHE A 222 -0.24 2.49 1.03
CA PHE A 222 0.02 3.21 2.27
C PHE A 222 -1.30 3.47 3.01
N PHE A 223 -1.69 2.49 3.85
CA PHE A 223 -2.98 2.49 4.56
C PHE A 223 -2.92 3.21 5.91
N GLY A 224 -4.01 3.84 6.31
CA GLY A 224 -4.22 4.38 7.67
C GLY A 224 -3.28 5.50 8.10
N ARG A 225 -2.69 6.22 7.13
CA ARG A 225 -1.69 7.26 7.39
C ARG A 225 -2.02 8.59 6.74
N GLN A 226 -3.21 8.71 6.17
CA GLN A 226 -3.56 9.91 5.43
C GLN A 226 -3.73 11.11 6.37
N ARG A 227 -4.23 10.87 7.59
CA ARG A 227 -4.27 11.88 8.67
C ARG A 227 -2.87 12.32 9.07
N ASP A 228 -1.94 11.38 9.28
CA ASP A 228 -0.53 11.65 9.59
C ASP A 228 0.15 12.48 8.50
N ILE A 229 0.05 12.06 7.23
CA ILE A 229 0.60 12.80 6.08
C ILE A 229 0.04 14.22 6.05
N SER A 230 -1.28 14.37 6.15
CA SER A 230 -1.93 15.66 6.06
C SER A 230 -1.54 16.57 7.24
N SER A 231 -1.40 15.99 8.44
CA SER A 231 -0.93 16.68 9.63
C SER A 231 0.50 17.17 9.44
N VAL A 232 1.45 16.27 9.12
CA VAL A 232 2.87 16.59 8.88
C VAL A 232 3.00 17.68 7.82
N ARG A 233 2.30 17.56 6.69
CA ARG A 233 2.35 18.57 5.62
C ARG A 233 1.83 19.95 6.05
N ARG A 234 0.82 20.02 6.94
CA ARG A 234 0.38 21.31 7.52
C ARG A 234 1.48 21.97 8.35
N PHE A 235 2.20 21.21 9.18
CA PHE A 235 3.36 21.73 9.93
C PHE A 235 4.46 22.22 8.99
N LEU A 236 4.81 21.43 7.97
CA LEU A 236 5.84 21.80 6.98
C LEU A 236 5.47 23.08 6.22
N ALA A 237 4.20 23.21 5.80
CA ALA A 237 3.70 24.40 5.13
C ALA A 237 3.73 25.66 6.01
N GLN A 238 3.67 25.49 7.34
CA GLN A 238 3.81 26.57 8.32
C GLN A 238 5.27 26.87 8.69
N GLY A 239 6.25 26.18 8.08
CA GLY A 239 7.66 26.32 8.42
C GLY A 239 8.04 25.69 9.77
N GLN A 240 7.17 24.85 10.35
CA GLN A 240 7.41 24.21 11.64
C GLN A 240 8.19 22.90 11.47
N HIS A 241 9.21 22.69 12.29
CA HIS A 241 9.94 21.43 12.36
C HIS A 241 9.07 20.34 12.98
N VAL A 242 9.18 19.10 12.49
CA VAL A 242 8.38 17.95 12.95
C VAL A 242 9.28 16.76 13.23
N GLY A 243 9.08 16.08 14.35
CA GLY A 243 9.64 14.78 14.66
C GLY A 243 8.54 13.72 14.68
N ILE A 244 8.70 12.68 13.88
CA ILE A 244 7.80 11.53 13.78
C ILE A 244 8.37 10.38 14.60
N PHE A 245 7.65 9.96 15.63
CA PHE A 245 8.08 8.93 16.56
C PHE A 245 7.20 7.70 16.46
N GLY A 246 7.81 6.52 16.48
CA GLY A 246 7.10 5.26 16.39
C GLY A 246 8.02 4.09 16.67
N LEU A 247 7.47 2.95 17.08
CA LEU A 247 8.26 1.73 17.27
C LEU A 247 8.86 1.23 15.94
N ARG A 248 9.78 0.27 16.04
CA ARG A 248 10.36 -0.38 14.85
C ARG A 248 9.25 -1.03 14.03
N LYS A 249 9.35 -0.89 12.70
CA LYS A 249 8.35 -1.37 11.72
C LYS A 249 6.96 -0.72 11.82
N ALA A 250 6.82 0.41 12.52
CA ALA A 250 5.57 1.16 12.57
C ALA A 250 5.24 1.93 11.26
N GLY A 251 6.20 2.04 10.34
CA GLY A 251 6.02 2.68 9.03
C GLY A 251 6.59 4.09 8.90
N LYS A 252 7.48 4.52 9.82
CA LYS A 252 8.13 5.84 9.82
C LYS A 252 8.82 6.20 8.50
N SER A 253 9.76 5.37 8.04
CA SER A 253 10.51 5.63 6.80
C SER A 253 9.59 5.66 5.57
N SER A 254 8.54 4.83 5.54
CA SER A 254 7.52 4.88 4.49
C SER A 254 6.73 6.19 4.52
N LEU A 255 6.36 6.69 5.71
CA LEU A 255 5.71 7.99 5.90
C LEU A 255 6.62 9.13 5.41
N LEU A 256 7.87 9.14 5.85
CA LEU A 256 8.88 10.13 5.42
C LEU A 256 9.02 10.15 3.90
N ASN A 257 9.26 8.99 3.28
CA ASN A 257 9.40 8.88 1.84
C ASN A 257 8.17 9.40 1.10
N ARG A 258 6.96 9.09 1.60
CA ARG A 258 5.72 9.57 0.97
C ARG A 258 5.58 11.08 1.08
N VAL A 259 5.87 11.68 2.24
CA VAL A 259 5.89 13.14 2.42
C VAL A 259 6.94 13.76 1.51
N SER A 260 8.14 13.20 1.42
CA SER A 260 9.21 13.69 0.54
C SER A 260 8.82 13.69 -0.93
N VAL A 261 8.07 12.69 -1.41
CA VAL A 261 7.54 12.66 -2.79
C VAL A 261 6.52 13.78 -2.99
N LEU A 262 5.54 13.91 -2.09
CA LEU A 262 4.50 14.93 -2.17
C LEU A 262 5.05 16.36 -2.14
N GLU A 263 6.04 16.61 -1.29
CA GLU A 263 6.66 17.94 -1.19
C GLU A 263 7.52 18.28 -2.41
N ARG A 264 8.17 17.29 -3.04
CA ARG A 264 8.85 17.48 -4.34
C ARG A 264 7.85 17.78 -5.46
N GLU A 265 6.69 17.12 -5.48
CA GLU A 265 5.60 17.39 -6.43
C GLU A 265 5.07 18.84 -6.29
N LEU A 266 5.11 19.41 -5.08
CA LEU A 266 4.81 20.82 -4.82
C LEU A 266 5.94 21.80 -5.18
N GLY A 267 7.11 21.30 -5.59
CA GLY A 267 8.26 22.11 -5.97
C GLY A 267 9.27 22.41 -4.84
N SER A 268 9.09 21.82 -3.65
CA SER A 268 10.07 21.92 -2.56
C SER A 268 11.36 21.15 -2.90
N ILE A 269 12.49 21.66 -2.41
CA ILE A 269 13.78 20.97 -2.45
C ILE A 269 13.88 20.07 -1.21
N VAL A 270 13.83 18.75 -1.41
CA VAL A 270 13.81 17.79 -0.30
C VAL A 270 15.11 16.98 -0.28
N VAL A 271 15.84 17.09 0.83
CA VAL A 271 17.09 16.36 1.10
C VAL A 271 16.81 15.27 2.11
N ASN A 272 16.91 14.00 1.70
CA ASN A 272 16.76 12.84 2.60
C ASN A 272 18.12 12.40 3.14
N LEU A 273 18.20 12.15 4.43
CA LEU A 273 19.39 11.71 5.16
C LEU A 273 18.98 10.58 6.12
N ASP A 274 19.77 9.51 6.20
CA ASP A 274 19.67 8.51 7.27
C ASP A 274 20.81 8.77 8.26
N LEU A 275 20.47 9.08 9.51
CA LEU A 275 21.47 9.45 10.50
C LEU A 275 22.34 8.27 10.96
N ASN A 276 21.87 7.03 10.80
CA ASN A 276 22.67 5.83 11.09
C ASN A 276 23.91 5.73 10.17
N GLU A 277 23.84 6.24 8.94
CA GLU A 277 24.98 6.27 8.01
C GLU A 277 26.15 7.13 8.52
N TYR A 278 25.87 8.02 9.47
CA TYR A 278 26.82 8.97 10.04
C TYR A 278 27.18 8.67 11.49
N PHE A 279 26.80 7.51 12.00
CA PHE A 279 27.12 7.08 13.36
C PHE A 279 28.63 7.20 13.62
N GLY A 280 28.99 7.83 14.75
CA GLY A 280 30.38 8.11 15.12
C GLY A 280 31.15 9.06 14.18
N THR A 281 30.52 9.61 13.14
CA THR A 281 31.22 10.42 12.11
C THR A 281 30.53 11.77 11.86
N PRO A 282 30.50 12.69 12.86
CA PRO A 282 29.80 13.98 12.74
C PRO A 282 30.30 14.85 11.58
N ARG A 283 31.57 14.71 11.21
CA ARG A 283 32.14 15.37 10.02
C ARG A 283 31.45 14.90 8.74
N ARG A 284 31.21 13.59 8.59
CA ARG A 284 30.54 13.04 7.41
C ARG A 284 29.09 13.52 7.35
N PHE A 285 28.43 13.69 8.49
CA PHE A 285 27.08 14.26 8.54
C PHE A 285 27.05 15.70 8.01
N ARG A 286 27.94 16.58 8.51
CA ARG A 286 28.08 17.96 8.02
C ARG A 286 28.33 18.01 6.51
N ALA A 287 29.27 17.19 6.02
CA ALA A 287 29.56 17.08 4.60
C ALA A 287 28.39 16.47 3.80
N GLY A 288 27.64 15.54 4.41
CA GLY A 288 26.46 14.91 3.84
C GLY A 288 25.36 15.93 3.55
N ILE A 289 25.01 16.78 4.52
CA ILE A 289 24.01 17.85 4.32
C ILE A 289 24.39 18.75 3.13
N VAL A 290 25.63 19.25 3.10
CA VAL A 290 26.10 20.16 2.04
C VAL A 290 26.08 19.47 0.68
N ARG A 291 26.57 18.24 0.60
CA ARG A 291 26.64 17.46 -0.64
C ARG A 291 25.25 17.11 -1.16
N SER A 292 24.38 16.59 -0.29
CA SER A 292 23.02 16.19 -0.69
C SER A 292 22.18 17.38 -1.14
N LEU A 293 22.31 18.55 -0.48
CA LEU A 293 21.66 19.77 -0.96
C LEU A 293 22.22 20.22 -2.32
N SER A 294 23.54 20.20 -2.49
CA SER A 294 24.19 20.52 -3.76
C SER A 294 23.71 19.61 -4.90
N GLU A 295 23.58 18.31 -4.66
CA GLU A 295 23.06 17.33 -5.61
C GLU A 295 21.58 17.60 -5.95
N GLU A 296 20.75 17.94 -4.97
CA GLU A 296 19.34 18.29 -5.22
C GLU A 296 19.20 19.58 -6.03
N LEU A 297 20.05 20.59 -5.80
CA LEU A 297 20.08 21.80 -6.63
C LEU A 297 20.44 21.47 -8.07
N ALA A 298 21.47 20.65 -8.29
CA ALA A 298 21.87 20.19 -9.62
C ALA A 298 20.75 19.41 -10.32
N ARG A 299 20.08 18.48 -9.62
CA ARG A 299 18.89 17.76 -10.13
C ARG A 299 17.77 18.70 -10.55
N ASN A 300 17.57 19.78 -9.81
CA ASN A 300 16.58 20.81 -10.07
C ASN A 300 17.04 21.89 -11.07
N LYS A 301 18.22 21.73 -11.69
CA LYS A 301 18.83 22.70 -12.63
C LYS A 301 19.05 24.10 -12.01
N ILE A 302 19.26 24.15 -10.69
CA ILE A 302 19.64 25.35 -9.96
C ILE A 302 21.16 25.45 -9.96
N ILE A 303 21.70 26.64 -10.21
CA ILE A 303 23.15 26.87 -10.27
C ILE A 303 23.74 26.63 -8.88
N VAL A 304 24.67 25.68 -8.80
CA VAL A 304 25.38 25.36 -7.56
C VAL A 304 26.56 26.33 -7.36
N PRO A 305 26.65 27.05 -6.23
CA PRO A 305 27.77 27.93 -5.93
C PRO A 305 29.06 27.14 -5.70
N LYS A 306 30.20 27.84 -5.74
CA LYS A 306 31.50 27.24 -5.45
C LYS A 306 31.64 26.94 -3.95
N LEU A 307 31.48 25.67 -3.58
CA LEU A 307 31.57 25.19 -2.20
C LEU A 307 33.02 25.09 -1.73
N ARG A 308 33.36 25.68 -0.58
CA ARG A 308 34.72 25.67 -0.01
C ARG A 308 35.01 24.38 0.76
N SER A 309 34.01 23.90 1.50
CA SER A 309 34.04 22.69 2.30
C SER A 309 34.36 21.44 1.45
N LEU A 310 33.94 21.41 0.18
CA LEU A 310 34.15 20.26 -0.73
C LEU A 310 35.37 20.39 -1.66
N ARG A 311 36.12 21.50 -1.64
CA ARG A 311 37.24 21.77 -2.57
C ARG A 311 38.59 21.19 -2.13
N SER A 312 38.80 21.04 -0.83
CA SER A 312 40.09 20.60 -0.30
C SER A 312 40.13 19.08 -0.31
N HIS A 313 40.94 18.48 -1.19
CA HIS A 313 41.21 17.05 -1.24
C HIS A 313 41.79 16.57 0.10
N GLY A 314 40.92 16.18 1.05
CA GLY A 314 41.33 15.47 2.27
C GLY A 314 41.85 16.30 3.45
N ARG A 315 41.53 17.60 3.59
CA ARG A 315 41.81 18.33 4.84
C ARG A 315 40.55 18.46 5.70
N ASP A 316 40.62 17.91 6.91
CA ASP A 316 39.47 17.70 7.80
C ASP A 316 38.92 18.99 8.40
N ASP A 317 39.75 20.02 8.59
CA ASP A 317 39.35 21.31 9.18
C ASP A 317 38.36 22.10 8.32
N PHE A 318 38.44 21.96 7.00
CA PHE A 318 37.65 22.75 6.05
C PHE A 318 36.14 22.48 6.14
N ILE A 319 35.73 21.23 6.40
CA ILE A 319 34.31 20.93 6.59
C ILE A 319 33.79 21.65 7.84
N ASN A 320 34.52 21.55 8.95
CA ASN A 320 34.09 22.12 10.23
C ASN A 320 34.03 23.66 10.17
N GLU A 321 34.95 24.28 9.43
CA GLU A 321 35.03 25.73 9.27
C GLU A 321 33.98 26.29 8.30
N TYR A 322 33.77 25.64 7.14
CA TYR A 322 33.02 26.24 6.03
C TYR A 322 31.63 25.66 5.76
N TRP A 323 31.24 24.53 6.37
CA TRP A 323 29.96 23.89 6.02
C TRP A 323 28.74 24.81 6.20
N MET A 324 28.75 25.67 7.23
CA MET A 324 27.66 26.63 7.45
C MET A 324 27.61 27.74 6.40
N SER A 325 28.77 28.28 5.99
CA SER A 325 28.81 29.29 4.93
C SER A 325 28.44 28.71 3.56
N ASP A 326 28.82 27.46 3.32
CA ASP A 326 28.46 26.75 2.10
C ASP A 326 26.97 26.40 2.08
N LEU A 327 26.42 25.95 3.22
CA LEU A 327 24.99 25.73 3.39
C LEU A 327 24.19 27.03 3.18
N ASP A 328 24.65 28.15 3.74
CA ASP A 328 24.04 29.46 3.51
C ASP A 328 24.06 29.84 2.03
N SER A 329 25.20 29.64 1.36
CA SER A 329 25.37 29.92 -0.07
C SER A 329 24.44 29.07 -0.93
N LEU A 330 24.32 27.77 -0.62
CA LEU A 330 23.40 26.85 -1.29
C LEU A 330 21.95 27.30 -1.13
N LEU A 331 21.53 27.60 0.11
CA LEU A 331 20.16 28.05 0.38
C LEU A 331 19.84 29.38 -0.30
N ASN A 332 20.80 30.31 -0.38
CA ASN A 332 20.61 31.60 -1.06
C ASN A 332 20.53 31.46 -2.59
N ALA A 333 21.00 30.35 -3.17
CA ALA A 333 20.85 30.06 -4.60
C ALA A 333 19.46 29.54 -4.96
N ILE A 334 18.65 29.14 -3.97
CA ILE A 334 17.32 28.57 -4.19
C ILE A 334 16.31 29.71 -4.35
N PRO A 335 15.43 29.67 -5.37
CA PRO A 335 14.37 30.66 -5.53
C PRO A 335 13.47 30.72 -4.28
N ALA A 336 13.08 31.93 -3.87
CA ALA A 336 12.24 32.15 -2.69
C ALA A 336 10.86 31.47 -2.75
N SER A 337 10.42 31.04 -3.94
CA SER A 337 9.19 30.26 -4.13
C SER A 337 9.31 28.79 -3.76
N ARG A 338 10.52 28.30 -3.44
CA ARG A 338 10.77 26.89 -3.12
C ARG A 338 11.23 26.74 -1.68
N ASN A 339 10.51 25.91 -0.93
CA ASN A 339 10.90 25.52 0.42
C ASN A 339 12.04 24.50 0.38
N VAL A 340 12.81 24.45 1.45
CA VAL A 340 13.86 23.43 1.64
C VAL A 340 13.51 22.60 2.86
N ILE A 341 13.47 21.28 2.70
CA ILE A 341 13.11 20.35 3.77
C ILE A 341 14.27 19.36 3.93
N PHE A 342 14.86 19.33 5.11
CA PHE A 342 15.79 18.27 5.53
C PHE A 342 14.98 17.16 6.18
N VAL A 343 14.95 16.01 5.53
CA VAL A 343 14.31 14.80 6.02
C VAL A 343 15.39 13.92 6.64
N ILE A 344 15.36 13.73 7.96
CA ILE A 344 16.38 13.02 8.74
C ILE A 344 15.74 11.79 9.38
N ASP A 345 15.96 10.61 8.81
CA ASP A 345 15.53 9.33 9.40
C ASP A 345 16.53 8.89 10.50
N GLU A 346 16.06 8.02 11.39
CA GLU A 346 16.86 7.45 12.49
C GLU A 346 17.54 8.51 13.38
N ILE A 347 16.81 9.60 13.68
CA ILE A 347 17.28 10.76 14.46
C ILE A 347 17.83 10.38 15.85
N ASP A 348 17.39 9.25 16.38
CA ASP A 348 17.85 8.69 17.65
C ASP A 348 19.35 8.41 17.68
N SER A 349 19.98 8.25 16.51
CA SER A 349 21.44 8.10 16.37
C SER A 349 22.21 9.29 16.93
N ALA A 350 21.56 10.45 17.10
CA ALA A 350 22.15 11.61 17.75
C ALA A 350 22.16 11.53 19.29
N LEU A 351 21.43 10.58 19.89
CA LEU A 351 21.35 10.43 21.35
C LEU A 351 22.64 9.80 21.89
N PRO A 352 23.35 10.47 22.82
CA PRO A 352 24.62 9.97 23.35
C PRO A 352 24.52 8.60 24.03
N SER A 353 23.39 8.25 24.64
CA SER A 353 23.17 6.96 25.32
C SER A 353 23.14 5.74 24.38
N ARG A 354 23.08 5.96 23.06
CA ARG A 354 23.00 4.93 22.02
C ARG A 354 24.36 4.59 21.41
N ILE A 355 25.40 5.32 21.79
CA ILE A 355 26.73 5.16 21.21
C ILE A 355 27.48 4.12 22.04
N LEU A 356 28.05 3.12 21.37
CA LEU A 356 28.78 2.02 22.02
C LEU A 356 29.77 2.59 23.03
N SER A 357 29.92 1.91 24.17
CA SER A 357 30.72 2.29 25.35
C SER A 357 32.24 2.40 25.10
N ARG A 358 32.68 2.50 23.84
CA ARG A 358 34.05 2.70 23.37
C ARG A 358 34.25 3.90 22.44
N ALA A 359 33.20 4.69 22.14
CA ALA A 359 33.38 5.90 21.34
C ALA A 359 34.10 7.00 22.14
N GLU A 360 34.93 7.80 21.48
CA GLU A 360 35.51 8.99 22.10
C GLU A 360 34.41 9.99 22.45
N ALA A 361 34.54 10.73 23.57
CA ALA A 361 33.52 11.66 24.05
C ALA A 361 33.09 12.72 23.01
N ASP A 362 33.97 13.03 22.04
CA ASP A 362 33.72 13.97 20.96
C ASP A 362 32.93 13.37 19.78
N GLU A 363 33.09 12.07 19.52
CA GLU A 363 32.25 11.32 18.57
C GLU A 363 30.85 11.11 19.15
N GLU A 364 30.79 10.89 20.46
CA GLU A 364 29.57 10.56 21.20
C GLU A 364 28.53 11.71 21.21
N VAL A 365 29.00 12.95 21.26
CA VAL A 365 28.12 14.14 21.24
C VAL A 365 28.23 14.86 19.89
N GLY A 366 29.03 14.35 18.96
CA GLY A 366 29.34 15.01 17.70
C GLY A 366 28.11 15.26 16.83
N LEU A 367 27.23 14.26 16.69
CA LEU A 367 25.99 14.38 15.92
C LEU A 367 25.02 15.37 16.58
N LEU A 368 24.86 15.27 17.91
CA LEU A 368 24.07 16.22 18.69
C LEU A 368 24.58 17.66 18.48
N ARG A 369 25.90 17.89 18.55
CA ARG A 369 26.50 19.21 18.30
C ARG A 369 26.25 19.69 16.87
N ALA A 370 26.38 18.84 15.87
CA ALA A 370 26.10 19.22 14.48
C ALA A 370 24.63 19.62 14.26
N LEU A 371 23.68 18.90 14.86
CA LEU A 371 22.27 19.28 14.86
C LEU A 371 22.00 20.58 15.63
N SER A 372 22.71 20.79 16.74
CA SER A 372 22.63 22.05 17.52
C SER A 372 23.11 23.25 16.71
N GLN A 373 24.21 23.07 15.97
CA GLN A 373 24.72 24.08 15.05
C GLN A 373 23.69 24.36 13.94
N LEU A 374 23.06 23.32 13.38
CA LEU A 374 22.01 23.45 12.37
C LEU A 374 20.79 24.22 12.91
N ARG A 375 20.32 23.94 14.14
CA ARG A 375 19.25 24.72 14.80
C ARG A 375 19.64 26.19 14.91
N ALA A 376 20.84 26.51 15.41
CA ALA A 376 21.30 27.89 15.57
C ALA A 376 21.35 28.63 14.22
N PHE A 377 21.79 27.93 13.17
CA PHE A 377 21.79 28.45 11.80
C PHE A 377 20.39 28.76 11.27
N ILE A 378 19.43 27.85 11.46
CA ILE A 378 18.02 28.03 11.09
C ILE A 378 17.43 29.26 11.78
N GLN A 379 17.62 29.39 13.10
CA GLN A 379 17.11 30.53 13.88
C GLN A 379 17.72 31.86 13.41
N LYS A 380 19.02 31.86 13.10
CA LYS A 380 19.72 33.05 12.57
C LYS A 380 19.20 33.49 11.21
N ARG A 381 18.82 32.55 10.33
CA ARG A 381 18.19 32.89 9.04
C ARG A 381 16.81 33.48 9.26
N GLN A 382 16.00 32.86 10.12
CA GLN A 382 14.67 33.34 10.46
C GLN A 382 14.71 34.77 11.03
N SER A 383 15.66 35.07 11.94
CA SER A 383 15.81 36.41 12.52
C SER A 383 16.25 37.48 11.51
N ARG A 384 16.81 37.06 10.36
CA ARG A 384 17.20 37.94 9.24
C ARG A 384 16.10 38.10 8.20
N GLY A 385 14.91 37.55 8.43
CA GLY A 385 13.82 37.53 7.44
C GLY A 385 14.13 36.65 6.22
N GLN A 386 15.14 35.77 6.31
CA GLN A 386 15.46 34.82 5.26
C GLN A 386 14.62 33.56 5.45
N ILE A 387 14.23 32.91 4.34
CA ILE A 387 13.53 31.63 4.38
C ILE A 387 14.46 30.58 5.01
N PRO A 388 14.12 30.02 6.18
CA PRO A 388 14.91 28.96 6.79
C PRO A 388 14.50 27.60 6.21
N PRO A 389 15.40 26.60 6.20
CA PRO A 389 15.02 25.23 5.90
C PRO A 389 14.19 24.65 7.04
N VAL A 390 13.26 23.76 6.72
CA VAL A 390 12.43 23.01 7.68
C VAL A 390 13.05 21.64 7.92
N ILE A 391 12.86 21.09 9.11
CA ILE A 391 13.37 19.76 9.48
C ILE A 391 12.18 18.85 9.69
N LEU A 392 12.17 17.74 8.97
CA LEU A 392 11.31 16.60 9.20
C LEU A 392 12.20 15.46 9.68
N SER A 393 12.01 14.98 10.89
CA SER A 393 12.82 13.91 11.47
C SER A 393 11.97 12.71 11.82
N ALA A 394 12.56 11.52 11.89
CA ALA A 394 11.89 10.35 12.46
C ALA A 394 12.80 9.51 13.34
N GLY A 395 12.23 8.90 14.37
CA GLY A 395 12.93 8.07 15.35
C GLY A 395 11.99 7.21 16.20
N VAL A 396 12.56 6.55 17.20
CA VAL A 396 11.88 5.74 18.21
C VAL A 396 11.89 6.46 19.57
N ASP A 397 12.84 7.36 19.85
CA ASP A 397 12.94 8.07 21.12
C ASP A 397 12.82 9.58 20.94
N PRO A 398 11.71 10.20 21.41
CA PRO A 398 11.50 11.64 21.33
C PRO A 398 12.39 12.44 22.29
N SER A 399 13.18 11.81 23.15
CA SER A 399 13.96 12.45 24.20
C SER A 399 14.88 13.57 23.70
N LEU A 400 15.34 13.50 22.45
CA LEU A 400 16.13 14.55 21.81
C LEU A 400 15.40 15.91 21.77
N PHE A 401 14.08 15.90 21.69
CA PHE A 401 13.24 17.09 21.62
C PHE A 401 12.40 17.30 22.88
N GLU A 402 12.19 16.26 23.69
CA GLU A 402 11.36 16.28 24.89
C GLU A 402 12.13 16.60 26.18
N ARG A 403 13.39 16.16 26.31
CA ARG A 403 14.14 16.38 27.55
C ARG A 403 14.84 17.73 27.55
N ALA A 404 14.69 18.49 28.64
CA ALA A 404 15.39 19.77 28.83
C ALA A 404 16.90 19.61 29.04
N SER A 405 17.37 18.41 29.42
CA SER A 405 18.79 18.11 29.60
C SER A 405 19.18 16.75 29.00
N VAL A 406 20.42 16.67 28.50
CA VAL A 406 21.06 15.44 28.05
C VAL A 406 22.36 15.31 28.83
N ARG A 407 22.51 14.23 29.61
CA ARG A 407 23.67 13.99 30.48
C ARG A 407 24.00 15.14 31.46
N GLY A 408 22.96 15.76 32.02
CA GLY A 408 23.12 16.86 32.99
C GLY A 408 23.48 18.22 32.38
N ILE A 409 23.58 18.31 31.04
CA ILE A 409 23.79 19.57 30.31
C ILE A 409 22.49 19.98 29.63
N THR A 410 22.22 21.28 29.52
CA THR A 410 21.06 21.82 28.78
C THR A 410 21.00 21.25 27.37
N ASN A 411 19.83 20.72 26.99
CA ASN A 411 19.59 20.19 25.67
C ASN A 411 19.30 21.34 24.68
N PRO A 412 20.20 21.64 23.74
CA PRO A 412 19.97 22.68 22.75
C PRO A 412 18.92 22.30 21.73
N LEU A 413 18.37 21.09 21.70
CA LEU A 413 17.28 20.68 20.79
C LEU A 413 15.94 20.54 21.49
N PHE A 414 15.86 20.83 22.80
CA PHE A 414 14.60 20.85 23.54
C PHE A 414 13.56 21.75 22.86
N GLN A 415 12.36 21.19 22.66
CA GLN A 415 11.20 21.79 21.98
C GLN A 415 11.50 22.35 20.58
N PHE A 416 12.53 21.86 19.91
CA PHE A 416 12.88 22.32 18.57
C PHE A 416 11.92 21.83 17.48
N SER A 417 11.30 20.66 17.69
CA SER A 417 10.37 20.02 16.76
C SER A 417 9.04 19.72 17.43
N ALA A 418 7.94 19.89 16.69
CA ALA A 418 6.64 19.35 17.09
C ALA A 418 6.69 17.82 17.05
N LEU A 419 6.19 17.17 18.10
CA LEU A 419 6.20 15.70 18.20
C LEU A 419 4.93 15.13 17.60
N LYS A 420 5.08 14.12 16.74
CA LYS A 420 3.98 13.33 16.18
C LYS A 420 4.27 11.87 16.36
N PHE A 421 3.38 11.16 17.03
CA PHE A 421 3.47 9.72 17.20
C PHE A 421 2.71 9.01 16.10
N ILE A 422 3.30 7.94 15.59
CA ILE A 422 2.65 7.02 14.68
C ILE A 422 1.67 6.18 15.50
N GLU A 423 0.40 6.52 15.38
CA GLU A 423 -0.68 5.79 16.02
C GLU A 423 -0.98 4.48 15.26
N PRO A 424 -1.46 3.43 15.94
CA PRO A 424 -2.07 2.27 15.29
C PRO A 424 -3.32 2.68 14.52
N MET A 425 -3.65 1.94 13.46
CA MET A 425 -4.81 2.23 12.62
C MET A 425 -6.10 2.14 13.42
N ASP A 426 -7.07 3.00 13.08
CA ASP A 426 -8.43 2.80 13.54
C ASP A 426 -9.10 1.61 12.82
N ARG A 427 -10.30 1.24 13.27
CA ARG A 427 -11.03 0.09 12.73
C ARG A 427 -11.38 0.25 11.25
N GLU A 428 -11.69 1.47 10.81
CA GLU A 428 -12.05 1.75 9.42
C GLU A 428 -10.81 1.64 8.52
N GLU A 429 -9.69 2.23 8.96
CA GLU A 429 -8.40 2.13 8.28
C GLU A 429 -7.90 0.69 8.18
N LEU A 430 -8.07 -0.11 9.25
CA LEU A 430 -7.76 -1.54 9.27
C LEU A 430 -8.63 -2.31 8.27
N GLN A 431 -9.94 -2.06 8.27
CA GLN A 431 -10.89 -2.67 7.35
C GLN A 431 -10.51 -2.40 5.90
N ASP A 432 -10.20 -1.15 5.57
CA ASP A 432 -9.82 -0.74 4.23
C ASP A 432 -8.54 -1.45 3.78
N MET A 433 -7.50 -1.49 4.63
CA MET A 433 -6.28 -2.24 4.35
C MET A 433 -6.57 -3.72 4.06
N ILE A 434 -7.31 -4.39 4.95
CA ILE A 434 -7.58 -5.82 4.83
C ILE A 434 -8.39 -6.13 3.57
N ARG A 435 -9.41 -5.33 3.26
CA ARG A 435 -10.26 -5.54 2.09
C ARG A 435 -9.50 -5.27 0.79
N THR A 436 -8.73 -4.19 0.73
CA THR A 436 -7.90 -3.86 -0.44
C THR A 436 -6.88 -4.96 -0.73
N LEU A 437 -6.07 -5.35 0.26
CA LEU A 437 -5.07 -6.41 0.08
C LEU A 437 -5.71 -7.79 -0.10
N GLY A 438 -6.87 -8.02 0.53
CA GLY A 438 -7.69 -9.21 0.34
C GLY A 438 -8.12 -9.36 -1.11
N LYS A 439 -8.66 -8.31 -1.71
CA LYS A 439 -9.03 -8.29 -3.13
C LYS A 439 -7.85 -8.61 -4.04
N ARG A 440 -6.66 -8.03 -3.77
CA ARG A 440 -5.40 -8.31 -4.49
C ARG A 440 -4.90 -9.75 -4.35
N THR A 441 -5.33 -10.49 -3.32
CA THR A 441 -4.89 -11.87 -3.01
C THR A 441 -6.00 -12.90 -3.14
N GLY A 442 -7.19 -12.51 -3.63
CA GLY A 442 -8.32 -13.42 -3.74
C GLY A 442 -8.91 -13.86 -2.39
N LEU A 443 -8.80 -13.03 -1.35
CA LEU A 443 -9.47 -13.19 -0.07
C LEU A 443 -10.62 -12.18 0.07
N LYS A 444 -11.78 -12.64 0.54
CA LYS A 444 -12.95 -11.79 0.83
C LYS A 444 -13.22 -11.71 2.32
N PHE A 445 -13.07 -10.50 2.86
CA PHE A 445 -13.34 -10.17 4.27
C PHE A 445 -14.70 -9.46 4.38
N ARG A 446 -15.79 -10.22 4.24
CA ARG A 446 -17.16 -9.68 4.32
C ARG A 446 -17.68 -9.52 5.75
N SER A 447 -17.30 -10.41 6.67
CA SER A 447 -17.78 -10.37 8.05
C SER A 447 -17.11 -9.24 8.83
N HIS A 448 -17.92 -8.38 9.45
CA HIS A 448 -17.44 -7.37 10.40
C HIS A 448 -16.75 -8.02 11.62
N GLU A 449 -17.26 -9.17 12.07
CA GLU A 449 -16.69 -9.92 13.19
C GLU A 449 -15.23 -10.32 12.94
N VAL A 450 -14.86 -10.67 11.71
CA VAL A 450 -13.45 -11.02 11.38
C VAL A 450 -12.54 -9.79 11.52
N ILE A 451 -13.04 -8.62 11.14
CA ILE A 451 -12.31 -7.34 11.26
C ILE A 451 -12.20 -6.97 12.75
N ASP A 452 -13.27 -7.14 13.51
CA ASP A 452 -13.30 -6.89 14.96
C ASP A 452 -12.31 -7.79 15.70
N GLU A 453 -12.27 -9.08 15.39
CA GLU A 453 -11.30 -10.02 15.96
C GLU A 453 -9.85 -9.64 15.64
N LEU A 454 -9.56 -9.20 14.41
CA LEU A 454 -8.23 -8.72 14.05
C LEU A 454 -7.87 -7.41 14.77
N MET A 455 -8.85 -6.52 14.95
CA MET A 455 -8.69 -5.26 15.67
C MET A 455 -8.43 -5.49 17.15
N GLU A 456 -9.20 -6.37 17.80
CA GLU A 456 -9.01 -6.73 19.21
C GLU A 456 -7.70 -7.48 19.46
N GLU A 457 -7.32 -8.38 18.54
CA GLU A 457 -6.10 -9.17 18.68
C GLU A 457 -4.84 -8.30 18.55
N TYR A 458 -4.78 -7.43 17.54
CA TYR A 458 -3.57 -6.68 17.16
C TYR A 458 -3.66 -5.17 17.36
N GLY A 459 -4.76 -4.65 17.90
CA GLY A 459 -4.90 -3.25 18.31
C GLY A 459 -4.77 -2.22 17.18
N GLY A 460 -5.00 -2.62 15.92
CA GLY A 460 -4.80 -1.77 14.75
C GLY A 460 -3.36 -1.78 14.19
N HIS A 461 -2.48 -2.67 14.67
CA HIS A 461 -1.11 -2.75 14.20
C HIS A 461 -1.05 -3.30 12.75
N PRO A 462 -0.57 -2.53 11.74
CA PRO A 462 -0.61 -2.93 10.34
C PRO A 462 0.19 -4.21 10.05
N LEU A 463 1.42 -4.31 10.57
CA LEU A 463 2.29 -5.46 10.31
C LEU A 463 1.69 -6.78 10.82
N LEU A 464 1.28 -6.84 12.09
CA LEU A 464 0.73 -8.04 12.70
C LEU A 464 -0.54 -8.51 12.00
N THR A 465 -1.45 -7.56 11.71
CA THR A 465 -2.67 -7.83 10.96
C THR A 465 -2.36 -8.42 9.59
N ARG A 466 -1.42 -7.82 8.84
CA ARG A 466 -0.98 -8.33 7.55
C ARG A 466 -0.37 -9.73 7.66
N GLN A 467 0.41 -10.01 8.70
CA GLN A 467 0.97 -11.33 8.92
C GLN A 467 -0.09 -12.39 9.21
N ALA A 468 -1.14 -12.02 9.95
CA ALA A 468 -2.28 -12.90 10.18
C ALA A 468 -3.04 -13.19 8.89
N CYS A 469 -3.32 -12.16 8.08
CA CYS A 469 -3.96 -12.32 6.77
C CYS A 469 -3.09 -13.10 5.77
N SER A 470 -1.77 -12.92 5.80
CA SER A 470 -0.80 -13.71 5.03
C SER A 470 -0.83 -15.18 5.45
N TYR A 471 -0.92 -15.46 6.75
CA TYR A 471 -1.11 -16.82 7.25
C TYR A 471 -2.40 -17.43 6.71
N VAL A 472 -3.51 -16.70 6.72
CA VAL A 472 -4.79 -17.15 6.14
C VAL A 472 -4.64 -17.44 4.65
N HIS A 473 -4.00 -16.54 3.89
CA HIS A 473 -3.74 -16.72 2.46
C HIS A 473 -2.99 -18.03 2.16
N ARG A 474 -1.95 -18.35 2.96
CA ARG A 474 -1.16 -19.58 2.78
C ARG A 474 -1.89 -20.87 3.16
N ASN A 475 -2.87 -20.78 4.07
CA ASN A 475 -3.55 -21.95 4.64
C ASN A 475 -5.00 -22.13 4.16
N ARG A 476 -5.46 -21.31 3.20
CA ARG A 476 -6.79 -21.48 2.60
C ARG A 476 -6.88 -22.75 1.75
N PRO A 477 -8.09 -23.25 1.48
CA PRO A 477 -8.29 -24.33 0.51
C PRO A 477 -7.79 -23.95 -0.89
N ARG A 478 -7.02 -24.84 -1.54
CA ARG A 478 -6.50 -24.63 -2.89
C ARG A 478 -7.64 -24.57 -3.92
N GLY A 479 -7.50 -23.71 -4.92
CA GLY A 479 -8.46 -23.59 -6.03
C GLY A 479 -9.81 -22.97 -5.64
N VAL A 480 -9.99 -22.53 -4.38
CA VAL A 480 -11.18 -21.80 -3.93
C VAL A 480 -10.85 -20.31 -3.93
N VAL A 481 -10.99 -19.66 -5.09
CA VAL A 481 -10.71 -18.23 -5.25
C VAL A 481 -11.90 -17.54 -5.93
N PRO A 482 -12.39 -16.41 -5.39
CA PRO A 482 -12.00 -15.82 -4.11
C PRO A 482 -12.48 -16.64 -2.90
N TYR A 483 -11.64 -16.71 -1.87
CA TYR A 483 -11.95 -17.40 -0.62
C TYR A 483 -12.61 -16.46 0.38
N GLN A 484 -13.80 -16.83 0.87
CA GLN A 484 -14.48 -16.11 1.94
C GLN A 484 -13.80 -16.44 3.27
N VAL A 485 -13.13 -15.46 3.87
CA VAL A 485 -12.42 -15.65 5.14
C VAL A 485 -13.42 -15.77 6.28
N GLN A 486 -13.26 -16.82 7.07
CA GLN A 486 -14.08 -17.10 8.25
C GLN A 486 -13.34 -16.72 9.52
N LYS A 487 -14.10 -16.54 10.62
CA LYS A 487 -13.54 -16.28 11.95
C LYS A 487 -12.54 -17.35 12.40
N SER A 488 -12.81 -18.62 12.10
CA SER A 488 -11.92 -19.72 12.43
C SER A 488 -10.57 -19.66 11.70
N ASP A 489 -10.49 -19.02 10.54
CA ASP A 489 -9.24 -18.89 9.78
C ASP A 489 -8.29 -17.91 10.47
N VAL A 490 -8.80 -16.76 10.94
CA VAL A 490 -7.99 -15.78 11.69
C VAL A 490 -7.62 -16.30 13.07
N GLN A 491 -8.51 -17.01 13.76
CA GLN A 491 -8.21 -17.64 15.05
C GLN A 491 -7.06 -18.67 14.95
N LYS A 492 -7.00 -19.46 13.87
CA LYS A 492 -5.85 -20.34 13.58
C LYS A 492 -4.57 -19.53 13.38
N ALA A 493 -4.63 -18.38 12.73
CA ALA A 493 -3.48 -17.49 12.58
C ALA A 493 -3.00 -16.95 13.92
N PHE A 494 -3.91 -16.62 14.84
CA PHE A 494 -3.56 -16.11 16.17
C PHE A 494 -2.90 -17.19 17.05
N ALA A 495 -3.29 -18.45 16.86
CA ALA A 495 -2.73 -19.60 17.56
C ALA A 495 -1.46 -20.17 16.92
N ALA A 496 -1.07 -19.68 15.73
CA ALA A 496 0.10 -20.19 15.02
C ALA A 496 1.38 -19.93 15.83
N LYS A 497 2.18 -20.99 16.02
CA LYS A 497 3.47 -20.94 16.72
C LYS A 497 4.63 -21.17 15.73
N GLY A 498 5.82 -20.71 16.11
CA GLY A 498 7.07 -20.94 15.38
C GLY A 498 7.60 -19.68 14.65
N PRO A 499 8.80 -19.80 14.03
CA PRO A 499 9.50 -18.70 13.38
C PRO A 499 8.65 -17.97 12.35
N GLY A 500 8.54 -16.66 12.49
CA GLY A 500 7.78 -15.78 11.59
C GLY A 500 6.27 -15.79 11.80
N SER A 501 5.78 -16.41 12.88
CA SER A 501 4.35 -16.40 13.23
C SER A 501 3.89 -15.00 13.67
N PRO A 502 2.59 -14.68 13.52
CA PRO A 502 2.04 -13.41 14.03
C PRO A 502 2.25 -13.22 15.54
N LEU A 503 2.16 -14.31 16.32
CA LEU A 503 2.37 -14.29 17.77
C LEU A 503 3.81 -13.94 18.16
N GLU A 504 4.80 -14.51 17.48
CA GLU A 504 6.21 -14.17 17.71
C GLU A 504 6.51 -12.70 17.39
N HIS A 505 5.98 -12.20 16.27
CA HIS A 505 6.14 -10.79 15.92
C HIS A 505 5.42 -9.86 16.90
N ALA A 506 4.26 -10.26 17.44
CA ALA A 506 3.59 -9.50 18.47
C ALA A 506 4.45 -9.41 19.75
N ARG A 507 5.13 -10.50 20.12
CA ARG A 507 6.05 -10.53 21.28
C ARG A 507 7.30 -9.67 21.11
N ALA A 508 7.79 -9.53 19.88
CA ALA A 508 8.93 -8.66 19.59
C ALA A 508 8.62 -7.16 19.81
N ILE A 509 7.34 -6.76 19.86
CA ILE A 509 6.95 -5.35 20.05
C ILE A 509 7.28 -4.88 21.49
N PRO A 510 6.81 -5.54 22.57
CA PRO A 510 7.24 -5.22 23.93
C PRO A 510 8.75 -5.30 24.13
N GLU A 511 9.43 -6.29 23.55
CA GLU A 511 10.89 -6.40 23.62
C GLU A 511 11.58 -5.18 23.00
N SER A 512 11.11 -4.76 21.81
CA SER A 512 11.58 -3.53 21.18
C SER A 512 11.21 -2.30 22.00
N PHE A 513 10.07 -2.25 22.68
CA PHE A 513 9.73 -1.12 23.54
C PHE A 513 10.63 -1.06 24.78
N ALA A 514 10.91 -2.22 25.40
CA ALA A 514 11.76 -2.35 26.57
C ALA A 514 13.20 -1.86 26.34
N GLU A 515 13.73 -2.07 25.12
CA GLU A 515 15.05 -1.58 24.72
C GLU A 515 15.14 -0.04 24.79
N TRP A 516 14.05 0.66 24.51
CA TRP A 516 14.01 2.13 24.46
C TRP A 516 13.48 2.75 25.76
N PHE A 517 12.54 2.09 26.43
CA PHE A 517 11.84 2.60 27.60
C PHE A 517 11.84 1.56 28.74
N PRO A 518 13.01 1.20 29.31
CA PRO A 518 13.13 0.11 30.28
C PRO A 518 12.34 0.38 31.58
N GLN A 519 12.25 1.65 31.99
CA GLN A 519 11.50 2.06 33.18
C GLN A 519 9.99 1.83 32.99
N GLU A 520 9.41 2.35 31.90
CA GLU A 520 8.00 2.11 31.57
C GLU A 520 7.72 0.63 31.31
N SER A 521 8.65 -0.07 30.68
CA SER A 521 8.49 -1.50 30.39
C SER A 521 8.43 -2.36 31.65
N THR A 522 9.09 -1.95 32.74
CA THR A 522 9.00 -2.64 34.04
C THR A 522 7.57 -2.52 34.57
N VAL A 523 7.04 -1.30 34.60
CA VAL A 523 5.66 -1.01 35.02
C VAL A 523 4.64 -1.75 34.13
N LEU A 524 4.87 -1.76 32.82
CA LEU A 524 4.01 -2.43 31.83
C LEU A 524 3.99 -3.95 32.02
N SER A 525 5.12 -4.56 32.34
CA SER A 525 5.24 -6.02 32.56
C SER A 525 4.54 -6.46 33.84
N GLU A 526 4.64 -5.67 34.92
CA GLU A 526 3.89 -5.89 36.15
C GLU A 526 2.38 -5.82 35.91
N ARG A 527 1.93 -4.89 35.06
CA ARG A 527 0.51 -4.75 34.68
C ARG A 527 -0.02 -5.91 33.87
N TRP A 528 0.74 -6.43 32.92
CA TRP A 528 0.30 -7.61 32.15
C TRP A 528 0.18 -8.87 33.01
N SER A 529 0.93 -8.94 34.11
CA SER A 529 0.91 -10.07 35.04
C SER A 529 -0.24 -9.99 36.04
N ASN A 530 -0.63 -8.79 36.45
CA ASN A 530 -1.68 -8.55 37.45
C ASN A 530 -2.99 -8.10 36.76
N LEU A 531 -3.87 -9.05 36.43
CA LEU A 531 -5.19 -8.83 35.80
C LEU A 531 -6.20 -7.99 36.64
N GLN A 532 -5.78 -7.42 37.76
CA GLN A 532 -6.56 -6.52 38.61
C GLN A 532 -5.82 -5.18 38.70
N PHE A 533 -6.17 -4.21 37.86
CA PHE A 533 -5.64 -2.86 37.95
C PHE A 533 -6.73 -1.81 37.81
N ASP A 534 -6.56 -0.69 38.52
CA ASP A 534 -7.43 0.48 38.48
C ASP A 534 -7.17 1.29 37.19
N PRO A 535 -8.14 1.44 36.26
CA PRO A 535 -7.95 2.08 34.96
C PRO A 535 -7.44 3.53 34.97
N MET A 536 -7.32 4.19 36.13
CA MET A 536 -7.02 5.63 36.20
C MET A 536 -5.54 6.00 36.44
N GLU A 537 -4.65 5.10 36.85
CA GLU A 537 -3.25 5.46 37.10
C GLU A 537 -2.41 5.20 35.83
N THR A 538 -2.10 6.24 35.05
CA THR A 538 -1.31 6.17 33.80
C THR A 538 0.06 6.85 33.89
N SER A 539 0.42 7.36 35.08
CA SER A 539 1.71 8.02 35.30
C SER A 539 2.87 7.06 35.05
N GLY A 540 3.84 7.49 34.23
CA GLY A 540 5.01 6.67 33.87
C GLY A 540 4.73 5.66 32.75
N LEU A 541 3.66 5.83 31.97
CA LEU A 541 3.30 5.03 30.79
C LEU A 541 2.97 5.89 29.58
N GLU A 542 3.44 7.14 29.57
CA GLU A 542 3.13 8.12 28.54
C GLU A 542 3.62 7.64 27.16
N HIS A 543 4.78 6.97 27.08
CA HIS A 543 5.26 6.39 25.82
C HIS A 543 4.47 5.14 25.45
N ALA A 544 4.13 4.26 26.40
CA ALA A 544 3.31 3.09 26.11
C ALA A 544 1.94 3.44 25.51
N ILE A 545 1.32 4.54 25.97
CA ILE A 545 0.09 5.09 25.40
C ILE A 545 0.37 5.72 24.02
N SER A 546 1.38 6.59 23.91
CA SER A 546 1.72 7.30 22.67
C SER A 546 2.09 6.36 21.52
N TYR A 547 2.72 5.22 21.81
CA TYR A 547 3.03 4.17 20.83
C TYR A 547 1.90 3.17 20.58
N GLY A 548 0.77 3.34 21.26
CA GLY A 548 -0.42 2.49 21.09
C GLY A 548 -0.25 1.06 21.60
N LEU A 549 0.57 0.85 22.63
CA LEU A 549 0.56 -0.41 23.39
C LEU A 549 -0.61 -0.44 24.36
N LEU A 550 -0.97 0.73 24.90
CA LEU A 550 -2.11 0.96 25.77
C LEU A 550 -3.09 1.96 25.13
N HIS A 551 -4.34 1.90 25.59
CA HIS A 551 -5.31 2.98 25.41
C HIS A 551 -5.07 4.10 26.44
N ASP A 552 -5.67 5.27 26.22
CA ASP A 552 -5.56 6.42 27.13
C ASP A 552 -6.05 6.12 28.57
N ASN A 553 -6.96 5.16 28.71
CA ASN A 553 -7.45 4.64 30.00
C ASN A 553 -6.55 3.53 30.58
N GLY A 554 -5.32 3.38 30.09
CA GLY A 554 -4.34 2.39 30.55
C GLY A 554 -4.65 0.93 30.18
N SER A 555 -5.78 0.63 29.52
CA SER A 555 -6.11 -0.74 29.11
C SER A 555 -5.23 -1.22 27.94
N VAL A 556 -4.96 -2.53 27.88
CA VAL A 556 -4.11 -3.11 26.84
C VAL A 556 -4.79 -3.05 25.48
N ARG A 557 -4.11 -2.47 24.49
CA ARG A 557 -4.67 -2.30 23.13
C ARG A 557 -4.64 -3.58 22.29
N MET A 558 -3.70 -4.48 22.57
CA MET A 558 -3.47 -5.70 21.80
C MET A 558 -3.67 -6.94 22.69
N ARG A 559 -4.73 -7.72 22.45
CA ARG A 559 -4.96 -8.99 23.16
C ARG A 559 -3.82 -9.99 22.94
N ALA A 560 -3.13 -9.93 21.81
CA ALA A 560 -1.97 -10.79 21.53
C ALA A 560 -0.86 -10.66 22.60
N LEU A 561 -0.75 -9.50 23.26
CA LEU A 561 0.25 -9.24 24.30
C LEU A 561 -0.08 -9.89 25.64
N THR A 562 -1.35 -10.20 25.90
CA THR A 562 -1.80 -10.82 27.16
C THR A 562 -1.87 -12.35 27.08
N ARG A 563 -1.63 -12.94 25.90
CA ARG A 563 -1.60 -14.40 25.72
C ARG A 563 -0.38 -14.99 26.43
N THR A 564 -0.61 -15.49 27.64
CA THR A 564 0.31 -16.38 28.36
C THR A 564 0.57 -17.65 27.54
N THR A 565 1.73 -18.25 27.75
CA THR A 565 2.35 -19.30 26.91
C THR A 565 1.52 -20.57 26.76
#